data_AF-Q8XAA2-F1
#
_entry.id   AF-Q8XAA2-F1
#
_cell.length_a   1.000
_cell.length_b   1.000
_cell.length_c   1.000
_cell.angle_alpha   90.00
_cell.angle_beta   90.00
_cell.angle_gamma   90.00
#
_symmetry.space_group_name_H-M   'P 1'
#
loop_
_entity.id
_entity.type
_entity.pdbx_description
1 polymer ?
#
loop_
_entity_poly.entity_id
_entity_poly.type
_entity_poly.pdbx_seq_one_letter_code
_entity_poly.pdbx_strand_id
1 'polypeptide(L)'
;MLWHKEQGITAIAIDLSQAKAWERALLLLNECLRQYGEEGWSVVSPHTSEVNVSRRRLFHVQRADVQMTQIQPGLRRLHYLWPQISDARPMMDPQKCQLCGACWRACEQQVFSLNEGHLQINDALCNGCQNCIAVCFHQAMTVELTILPAKIVNLHANRKVCKTCQKSFLTFQQNAQNCLYCQRHRYGMRTP
;
A
#
# COMPACT_ATOMS: atom_id res chain seq x y z
N MET A 1 -9.73 -10.58 -5.29
CA MET A 1 -9.72 -9.11 -5.15
C MET A 1 -9.82 -8.39 -6.48
N LEU A 2 -8.83 -8.45 -7.38
CA LEU A 2 -8.86 -7.66 -8.61
C LEU A 2 -10.05 -7.98 -9.54
N TRP A 3 -10.39 -9.26 -9.75
CA TRP A 3 -11.59 -9.64 -10.52
C TRP A 3 -12.89 -9.08 -9.96
N HIS A 4 -12.97 -8.97 -8.64
CA HIS A 4 -14.15 -8.40 -7.99
C HIS A 4 -14.31 -6.92 -8.33
N LYS A 5 -13.23 -6.15 -8.19
CA LYS A 5 -13.29 -4.69 -8.34
C LYS A 5 -13.25 -4.23 -9.79
N GLU A 6 -12.45 -4.86 -10.63
CA GLU A 6 -12.24 -4.43 -12.02
C GLU A 6 -13.24 -5.03 -13.00
N GLN A 7 -13.77 -6.21 -12.71
CA GLN A 7 -14.67 -6.93 -13.60
C GLN A 7 -16.07 -7.11 -12.98
N GLY A 8 -16.30 -6.62 -11.76
CA GLY A 8 -17.59 -6.72 -11.08
C GLY A 8 -18.00 -8.15 -10.72
N ILE A 9 -17.06 -9.09 -10.66
CA ILE A 9 -17.38 -10.49 -10.37
C ILE A 9 -17.70 -10.63 -8.88
N THR A 10 -18.87 -11.20 -8.58
CA THR A 10 -19.38 -11.37 -7.21
C THR A 10 -19.91 -12.78 -6.92
N ALA A 11 -19.77 -13.71 -7.88
CA ALA A 11 -20.20 -15.08 -7.71
C ALA A 11 -19.33 -16.04 -8.51
N ILE A 12 -19.23 -17.28 -8.04
CA ILE A 12 -18.64 -18.39 -8.78
C ILE A 12 -19.64 -19.54 -8.93
N ALA A 13 -19.73 -20.07 -10.14
CA ALA A 13 -20.56 -21.23 -10.44
C ALA A 13 -19.72 -22.51 -10.30
N ILE A 14 -19.85 -23.22 -9.17
CA ILE A 14 -19.02 -24.41 -8.88
C ILE A 14 -19.73 -25.39 -7.94
N ASP A 15 -19.49 -26.68 -8.16
CA ASP A 15 -19.85 -27.73 -7.20
C ASP A 15 -18.67 -27.96 -6.23
N LEU A 16 -18.80 -27.45 -5.01
CA LEU A 16 -17.76 -27.56 -3.98
C LEU A 16 -17.49 -29.01 -3.54
N SER A 17 -18.46 -29.92 -3.69
CA SER A 17 -18.25 -31.33 -3.34
C SER A 17 -17.14 -31.98 -4.18
N GLN A 18 -17.02 -31.53 -5.43
CA GLN A 18 -16.02 -32.00 -6.40
C GLN A 18 -14.76 -31.13 -6.41
N ALA A 19 -14.85 -29.90 -5.90
CA ALA A 19 -13.81 -28.88 -6.02
C ALA A 19 -13.35 -28.31 -4.66
N LYS A 20 -13.08 -29.19 -3.68
CA LYS A 20 -12.69 -28.81 -2.31
C LYS A 20 -11.56 -27.79 -2.20
N ALA A 21 -10.63 -27.77 -3.15
CA ALA A 21 -9.55 -26.78 -3.20
C ALA A 21 -10.06 -25.32 -3.24
N TRP A 22 -11.26 -25.10 -3.79
CA TRP A 22 -11.89 -23.78 -3.90
C TRP A 22 -12.55 -23.31 -2.61
N GLU A 23 -12.91 -24.21 -1.68
CA GLU A 23 -13.53 -23.81 -0.41
C GLU A 23 -12.63 -22.84 0.36
N ARG A 24 -11.36 -23.23 0.55
CA ARG A 24 -10.38 -22.38 1.23
C ARG A 24 -10.12 -21.09 0.46
N ALA A 25 -10.03 -21.15 -0.87
CA ALA A 25 -9.78 -19.97 -1.69
C ALA A 25 -10.91 -18.93 -1.57
N LEU A 26 -12.17 -19.37 -1.60
CA LEU A 26 -13.34 -18.52 -1.43
C LEU A 26 -13.43 -17.94 -0.02
N LEU A 27 -13.13 -18.74 1.01
CA LEU A 27 -13.09 -18.27 2.39
C LEU A 27 -12.05 -17.15 2.56
N LEU A 28 -10.82 -17.37 2.09
CA LEU A 28 -9.76 -16.36 2.17
C LEU A 28 -10.07 -15.11 1.35
N LEU A 29 -10.66 -15.27 0.16
CA LEU A 29 -11.11 -14.16 -0.66
C LEU A 29 -12.16 -13.32 0.06
N ASN A 30 -13.19 -13.96 0.62
CA ASN A 30 -14.29 -13.28 1.28
C ASN A 30 -13.86 -12.62 2.59
N GLU A 31 -12.90 -13.21 3.32
CA GLU A 31 -12.28 -12.57 4.47
C GLU A 31 -11.56 -11.28 4.06
N CYS A 32 -10.78 -11.33 2.98
CA CYS A 32 -10.07 -10.17 2.45
C CYS A 32 -11.04 -9.08 1.97
N LEU A 33 -12.09 -9.44 1.23
CA LEU A 33 -13.14 -8.51 0.79
C LEU A 33 -13.80 -7.82 1.99
N ARG A 34 -14.11 -8.57 3.05
CA ARG A 34 -14.71 -7.99 4.27
C ARG A 34 -13.79 -7.00 4.97
N GLN A 35 -12.49 -7.31 5.08
CA GLN A 35 -11.49 -6.38 5.62
C GLN A 35 -11.40 -5.10 4.79
N TYR A 36 -11.72 -5.19 3.50
CA TYR A 36 -11.78 -4.07 2.58
C TYR A 36 -13.15 -3.35 2.54
N GLY A 37 -14.12 -3.78 3.36
CA GLY A 37 -15.47 -3.23 3.40
C GLY A 37 -16.34 -3.63 2.20
N GLU A 38 -15.96 -4.67 1.47
CA GLU A 38 -16.65 -5.18 0.28
C GLU A 38 -17.47 -6.44 0.60
N GLU A 39 -18.49 -6.71 -0.21
CA GLU A 39 -19.30 -7.92 -0.11
C GLU A 39 -18.55 -9.15 -0.67
N GLY A 40 -18.68 -10.28 0.03
CA GLY A 40 -18.07 -11.55 -0.36
C GLY A 40 -18.72 -12.19 -1.58
N TRP A 41 -17.98 -13.04 -2.27
CA TRP A 41 -18.50 -13.81 -3.38
C TRP A 41 -19.47 -14.90 -2.92
N SER A 42 -20.54 -15.07 -3.68
CA SER A 42 -21.49 -16.17 -3.51
C SER A 42 -21.09 -17.39 -4.34
N VAL A 43 -21.54 -18.56 -3.90
CA VAL A 43 -21.42 -19.81 -4.67
C VAL A 43 -22.79 -20.11 -5.25
N VAL A 44 -22.84 -20.28 -6.57
CA VAL A 44 -24.04 -20.67 -7.29
C VAL A 44 -23.85 -22.04 -7.90
N SER A 45 -24.91 -22.83 -8.00
CA SER A 45 -24.86 -24.11 -8.70
C SER A 45 -24.63 -23.86 -10.19
N PRO A 46 -23.72 -24.60 -10.84
CA PRO A 46 -23.53 -24.47 -12.28
C PRO A 46 -24.82 -24.82 -13.00
N HIS A 47 -25.36 -23.88 -13.78
CA HIS A 47 -26.55 -24.13 -14.59
C HIS A 47 -26.20 -25.05 -15.77
N THR A 48 -26.30 -26.36 -15.56
CA THR A 48 -26.36 -27.34 -16.65
C THR A 48 -27.78 -27.36 -17.21
N SER A 49 -28.10 -26.41 -18.10
CA SER A 49 -29.18 -26.69 -19.05
C SER A 49 -28.65 -27.71 -20.05
N GLU A 50 -29.36 -28.83 -20.22
CA GLU A 50 -29.07 -29.76 -21.32
C GLU A 50 -29.18 -28.98 -22.63
N VAL A 51 -28.02 -28.69 -23.22
CA VAL A 51 -27.96 -27.95 -24.47
C VAL A 51 -28.40 -28.90 -25.57
N ASN A 52 -29.65 -28.78 -26.02
CA ASN A 52 -30.12 -29.49 -27.21
C ASN A 52 -29.41 -28.94 -28.46
N VAL A 53 -28.31 -29.59 -28.81
CA VAL A 53 -27.39 -29.21 -29.90
C VAL A 53 -28.12 -29.13 -31.24
N SER A 54 -29.09 -30.01 -31.47
CA SER A 54 -29.91 -30.06 -32.69
C SER A 54 -30.84 -28.85 -32.80
N ARG A 55 -31.56 -28.49 -31.71
CA ARG A 55 -32.40 -27.29 -31.66
C ARG A 55 -31.56 -26.02 -31.78
N ARG A 56 -30.39 -25.94 -31.13
CA ARG A 56 -29.50 -24.77 -31.27
C ARG A 56 -28.98 -24.59 -32.69
N ARG A 57 -28.63 -25.68 -33.39
CA ARG A 57 -28.26 -25.63 -34.81
C ARG A 57 -29.42 -25.16 -35.69
N LEU A 58 -30.62 -25.68 -35.45
CA LEU A 58 -31.83 -25.32 -36.21
C LEU A 58 -32.18 -23.82 -36.08
N PHE A 59 -32.04 -23.26 -34.89
CA PHE A 59 -32.35 -21.84 -34.63
C PHE A 59 -31.13 -20.90 -34.80
N HIS A 60 -30.00 -21.40 -35.30
CA HIS A 60 -28.75 -20.64 -35.44
C HIS A 60 -28.35 -19.85 -34.18
N VAL A 61 -28.68 -20.37 -33.00
CA VAL A 61 -28.38 -19.71 -31.72
C VAL A 61 -26.87 -19.84 -31.48
N GLN A 62 -26.16 -18.72 -31.53
CA GLN A 62 -24.73 -18.70 -31.24
C GLN A 62 -24.48 -19.19 -29.81
N ARG A 63 -23.32 -19.82 -29.58
CA ARG A 63 -22.90 -20.12 -28.21
C ARG A 63 -22.80 -18.79 -27.46
N ALA A 64 -23.30 -18.73 -26.24
CA ALA A 64 -22.99 -17.61 -25.37
C ALA A 64 -21.47 -17.54 -25.28
N ASP A 65 -20.90 -16.41 -25.71
CA ASP A 65 -19.46 -16.25 -25.77
C ASP A 65 -18.92 -16.26 -24.34
N VAL A 66 -18.26 -17.36 -23.98
CA VAL A 66 -17.46 -17.40 -22.76
C VAL A 66 -16.23 -16.54 -23.03
N GLN A 67 -16.29 -15.29 -22.58
CA GLN A 67 -15.15 -14.40 -22.65
C GLN A 67 -14.18 -14.75 -21.52
N MET A 68 -13.00 -15.24 -21.90
CA MET A 68 -11.90 -15.36 -20.95
C MET A 68 -11.37 -13.95 -20.65
N THR A 69 -11.40 -13.57 -19.38
CA THR A 69 -10.79 -12.33 -18.90
C THR A 69 -9.45 -12.63 -18.21
N GLN A 70 -8.46 -11.77 -18.44
CA GLN A 70 -7.17 -11.84 -17.77
C GLN A 70 -6.98 -10.57 -16.96
N ILE A 71 -6.37 -10.72 -15.79
CA ILE A 71 -6.00 -9.59 -14.94
C ILE A 71 -4.50 -9.59 -14.77
N GLN A 72 -3.89 -8.42 -14.91
CA GLN A 72 -2.50 -8.22 -14.57
C GLN A 72 -2.37 -8.16 -13.04
N PRO A 73 -1.70 -9.14 -12.42
CA PRO A 73 -1.51 -9.13 -10.97
C PRO A 73 -0.53 -8.04 -10.55
N GLY A 74 -0.68 -7.55 -9.31
CA GLY A 74 0.30 -6.66 -8.68
C GLY A 74 -0.27 -5.93 -7.47
N LEU A 75 0.45 -5.96 -6.33
CA LEU A 75 0.02 -5.32 -5.08
C LEU A 75 -0.32 -3.83 -5.27
N ARG A 76 0.44 -3.11 -6.11
CA ARG A 76 0.19 -1.69 -6.40
C ARG A 76 -1.22 -1.44 -6.95
N ARG A 77 -1.80 -2.42 -7.67
CA ARG A 77 -3.11 -2.27 -8.28
C ARG A 77 -4.23 -2.24 -7.24
N LEU A 78 -4.08 -2.97 -6.13
CA LEU A 78 -5.03 -2.91 -5.02
C LEU A 78 -5.06 -1.53 -4.37
N HIS A 79 -3.90 -0.91 -4.12
CA HIS A 79 -3.86 0.44 -3.54
C HIS A 79 -4.56 1.50 -4.39
N TYR A 80 -4.46 1.43 -5.73
CA TYR A 80 -5.19 2.35 -6.61
C TYR A 80 -6.71 2.13 -6.58
N LEU A 81 -7.14 0.89 -6.37
CA LEU A 81 -8.55 0.51 -6.36
C LEU A 81 -9.24 0.75 -5.00
N TRP A 82 -8.47 0.76 -3.91
CA TRP A 82 -8.92 1.05 -2.54
C TRP A 82 -8.04 2.08 -1.85
N PRO A 83 -8.02 3.35 -2.32
CA PRO A 83 -7.16 4.40 -1.76
C PRO A 83 -7.47 4.74 -0.29
N GLN A 84 -8.64 4.36 0.21
CA GLN A 84 -9.08 4.54 1.59
C GLN A 84 -8.55 3.47 2.56
N ILE A 85 -7.81 2.47 2.05
CA ILE A 85 -7.27 1.36 2.84
C ILE A 85 -5.75 1.33 2.69
N SER A 86 -5.08 0.97 3.77
CA SER A 86 -3.65 0.72 3.81
C SER A 86 -3.41 -0.66 4.41
N ASP A 87 -2.60 -1.47 3.73
CA ASP A 87 -2.17 -2.79 4.21
C ASP A 87 -0.90 -2.69 5.08
N ALA A 88 -0.27 -1.52 5.13
CA ALA A 88 0.96 -1.29 5.86
C ALA A 88 1.09 0.16 6.32
N ARG A 89 1.30 0.38 7.62
CA ARG A 89 1.44 1.71 8.21
C ARG A 89 2.88 2.00 8.63
N PRO A 90 3.61 2.87 7.90
CA PRO A 90 4.89 3.36 8.34
C PRO A 90 4.71 4.44 9.42
N MET A 91 5.41 4.28 10.54
CA MET A 91 5.40 5.23 11.64
C MET A 91 6.80 5.79 11.85
N MET A 92 6.87 7.09 12.16
CA MET A 92 8.11 7.81 12.44
C MET A 92 8.10 8.37 13.85
N ASP A 93 9.16 8.10 14.61
CA ASP A 93 9.44 8.71 15.91
C ASP A 93 10.14 10.07 15.70
N PRO A 94 9.47 11.22 15.97
CA PRO A 94 10.05 12.54 15.77
C PRO A 94 11.18 12.86 16.75
N GLN A 95 11.27 12.16 17.90
CA GLN A 95 12.33 12.40 18.88
C GLN A 95 13.67 11.84 18.40
N LYS A 96 13.63 10.68 17.74
CA LYS A 96 14.81 10.01 17.17
C LYS A 96 15.15 10.53 15.77
N CYS A 97 14.16 10.90 14.97
CA CYS A 97 14.36 11.30 13.58
C CYS A 97 15.18 12.60 13.46
N GLN A 98 16.21 12.56 12.63
CA GLN A 98 17.08 13.71 12.33
C GLN A 98 16.77 14.37 10.98
N LEU A 99 15.65 14.04 10.34
CA LEU A 99 15.24 14.56 9.03
C LEU A 99 16.34 14.48 7.94
N CYS A 100 17.12 13.39 7.94
CA CYS A 100 18.21 13.19 6.97
C CYS A 100 17.72 12.87 5.54
N GLY A 101 16.43 12.51 5.39
CA GLY A 101 15.81 12.18 4.11
C GLY A 101 16.19 10.80 3.54
N ALA A 102 16.89 9.94 4.28
CA ALA A 102 17.26 8.60 3.79
C ALA A 102 16.02 7.74 3.47
N CYS A 103 15.03 7.74 4.35
CA CYS A 103 13.77 7.00 4.16
C CYS A 103 12.98 7.47 2.94
N TRP A 104 12.91 8.78 2.70
CA TRP A 104 12.32 9.35 1.49
C TRP A 104 12.97 8.74 0.25
N ARG A 105 14.30 8.86 0.14
CA ARG A 105 15.02 8.49 -1.09
C ARG A 105 14.94 7.00 -1.39
N ALA A 106 14.83 6.18 -0.35
CA ALA A 106 14.66 4.73 -0.48
C ALA A 106 13.21 4.30 -0.77
N CYS A 107 12.24 5.20 -0.63
CA CYS A 107 10.83 4.88 -0.81
C CYS A 107 10.42 5.07 -2.27
N GLU A 108 10.42 3.99 -3.04
CA GLU A 108 9.90 3.99 -4.42
C GLU A 108 8.42 4.37 -4.50
N GLN A 109 7.66 4.16 -3.42
CA GLN A 109 6.23 4.46 -3.38
C GLN A 109 5.94 5.93 -3.03
N GLN A 110 6.97 6.74 -2.75
CA GLN A 110 6.81 8.16 -2.43
C GLN A 110 5.83 8.43 -1.27
N VAL A 111 5.83 7.54 -0.27
CA VAL A 111 5.01 7.66 0.96
C VAL A 111 5.28 8.96 1.72
N PHE A 112 6.52 9.46 1.62
CA PHE A 112 6.99 10.64 2.35
C PHE A 112 7.05 11.84 1.40
N SER A 113 6.46 12.97 1.81
CA SER A 113 6.60 14.25 1.13
C SER A 113 6.90 15.36 2.14
N LEU A 114 7.64 16.38 1.73
CA LEU A 114 8.08 17.47 2.60
C LEU A 114 7.69 18.77 1.93
N ASN A 115 6.66 19.41 2.47
CA ASN A 115 6.09 20.64 1.95
C ASN A 115 6.09 21.69 3.06
N GLU A 116 6.63 22.88 2.79
CA GLU A 116 6.50 24.05 3.69
C GLU A 116 6.87 23.81 5.17
N GLY A 117 7.84 22.92 5.43
CA GLY A 117 8.23 22.57 6.79
C GLY A 117 7.37 21.50 7.46
N HIS A 118 6.45 20.86 6.75
CA HIS A 118 5.73 19.68 7.20
C HIS A 118 6.22 18.45 6.45
N LEU A 119 6.58 17.41 7.21
CA LEU A 119 6.78 16.07 6.68
C LEU A 119 5.44 15.34 6.71
N GLN A 120 4.89 15.10 5.53
CA GLN A 120 3.68 14.32 5.34
C GLN A 120 4.06 12.84 5.09
N ILE A 121 3.30 11.95 5.72
CA ILE A 121 3.38 10.49 5.56
C ILE A 121 2.00 10.02 5.10
N ASN A 122 1.89 9.52 3.87
CA ASN A 122 0.67 8.95 3.33
C ASN A 122 0.75 7.42 3.33
N ASP A 123 0.15 6.77 4.33
CA ASP A 123 0.24 5.31 4.47
C ASP A 123 -0.53 4.52 3.39
N ALA A 124 -1.47 5.15 2.67
CA ALA A 124 -2.19 4.54 1.54
C ALA A 124 -1.24 4.09 0.42
N LEU A 125 -0.07 4.72 0.31
CA LEU A 125 0.93 4.40 -0.71
C LEU A 125 1.90 3.30 -0.24
N CYS A 126 1.93 2.97 1.05
CA CYS A 126 2.93 2.08 1.60
C CYS A 126 2.63 0.61 1.28
N ASN A 127 3.57 -0.07 0.64
CA ASN A 127 3.47 -1.49 0.28
C ASN A 127 4.17 -2.43 1.28
N GLY A 128 4.54 -1.93 2.46
CA GLY A 128 5.17 -2.75 3.50
C GLY A 128 6.58 -3.26 3.17
N CYS A 129 7.29 -2.70 2.18
CA CYS A 129 8.63 -3.16 1.79
C CYS A 129 9.72 -2.95 2.86
N GLN A 130 9.44 -2.14 3.89
CA GLN A 130 10.33 -1.89 5.04
C GLN A 130 11.71 -1.30 4.72
N ASN A 131 11.97 -0.86 3.48
CA ASN A 131 13.21 -0.16 3.11
C ASN A 131 13.49 1.05 4.00
N CYS A 132 12.44 1.78 4.42
CA CYS A 132 12.57 2.92 5.32
C CYS A 132 13.15 2.54 6.69
N ILE A 133 12.90 1.32 7.19
CA ILE A 133 13.49 0.80 8.42
C ILE A 133 14.97 0.52 8.19
N ALA A 134 15.28 -0.23 7.13
CA ALA A 134 16.66 -0.64 6.80
C ALA A 134 17.62 0.54 6.63
N VAL A 135 17.18 1.63 6.01
CA VAL A 135 18.04 2.82 5.78
C VAL A 135 18.07 3.80 6.96
N CYS A 136 17.24 3.61 7.98
CA CYS A 136 17.14 4.55 9.10
C CYS A 136 18.25 4.29 10.14
N PHE A 137 19.38 4.98 9.99
CA PHE A 137 20.49 4.90 10.96
C PHE A 137 20.07 5.22 12.41
N HIS A 138 19.07 6.08 12.59
CA HIS A 138 18.59 6.51 13.91
C HIS A 138 17.47 5.62 14.48
N GLN A 139 17.08 4.55 13.78
CA GLN A 139 16.03 3.63 14.21
C GLN A 139 14.71 4.36 14.56
N ALA A 140 14.40 5.39 13.78
CA ALA A 140 13.21 6.22 13.97
C ALA A 140 11.99 5.71 13.19
N MET A 141 12.13 4.66 12.38
CA MET A 141 11.09 4.14 11.50
C MET A 141 10.61 2.77 11.98
N THR A 142 9.31 2.55 11.95
CA THR A 142 8.66 1.24 12.11
C THR A 142 7.57 1.08 11.05
N VAL A 143 7.17 -0.16 10.75
CA VAL A 143 6.09 -0.45 9.81
C VAL A 143 5.20 -1.53 10.45
N GLU A 144 3.93 -1.23 10.60
CA GLU A 144 2.90 -2.18 11.00
C GLU A 144 2.25 -2.79 9.75
N LEU A 145 2.18 -4.12 9.65
CA LEU A 145 1.59 -4.83 8.50
C LEU A 145 0.17 -5.30 8.84
N THR A 146 -0.75 -4.33 8.86
CA THR A 146 -2.15 -4.56 9.23
C THR A 146 -3.05 -3.79 8.26
N ILE A 147 -4.16 -4.41 7.85
CA ILE A 147 -5.19 -3.75 7.03
C ILE A 147 -5.96 -2.76 7.91
N LEU A 148 -5.84 -1.49 7.59
CA LEU A 148 -6.39 -0.38 8.37
C LEU A 148 -6.93 0.71 7.43
N PRO A 149 -7.84 1.58 7.90
CA PRO A 149 -8.19 2.79 7.16
C PRO A 149 -6.95 3.62 6.90
N ALA A 150 -6.76 4.04 5.65
CA ALA A 150 -5.65 4.88 5.24
C ALA A 150 -5.67 6.22 6.00
N LYS A 151 -4.49 6.71 6.33
CA LYS A 151 -4.24 7.91 7.10
C LYS A 151 -3.07 8.70 6.53
N ILE A 152 -3.27 10.01 6.48
CA ILE A 152 -2.20 10.97 6.23
C ILE A 152 -1.79 11.58 7.58
N VAL A 153 -0.50 11.48 7.89
CA VAL A 153 0.10 12.07 9.09
C VAL A 153 0.99 13.23 8.68
N ASN A 154 0.78 14.40 9.29
CA ASN A 154 1.60 15.58 9.07
C ASN A 154 2.43 15.87 10.32
N LEU A 155 3.75 15.83 10.19
CA LEU A 155 4.71 16.13 11.25
C LEU A 155 5.34 17.49 10.98
N HIS A 156 5.13 18.45 11.89
CA HIS A 156 5.71 19.78 11.76
C HIS A 156 7.20 19.77 12.06
N ALA A 157 8.02 20.25 11.12
CA ALA A 157 9.46 20.42 11.23
C ALA A 157 9.81 21.90 11.21
N ASN A 158 10.59 22.33 12.21
CA ASN A 158 11.03 23.70 12.33
C ASN A 158 12.21 23.95 11.40
N ARG A 159 12.16 25.06 10.64
CA ARG A 159 13.33 25.57 9.94
C ARG A 159 14.20 26.37 10.90
N LYS A 160 15.48 26.04 10.95
CA LYS A 160 16.49 26.71 11.78
C LYS A 160 17.76 26.97 11.00
N VAL A 161 18.61 27.85 11.53
CA VAL A 161 19.93 28.14 10.99
C VAL A 161 20.99 27.50 11.89
N CYS A 162 21.93 26.76 11.30
CA CYS A 162 22.98 26.08 12.05
C CYS A 162 24.02 27.09 12.60
N LYS A 163 24.34 27.03 13.89
CA LYS A 163 25.34 27.94 14.49
C LYS A 163 26.76 27.75 13.93
N THR A 164 27.12 26.54 13.48
CA THR A 164 28.46 26.23 12.95
C THR A 164 28.64 26.58 11.47
N CYS A 165 27.72 26.16 10.59
CA CYS A 165 27.87 26.35 9.14
C CYS A 165 26.93 27.41 8.54
N GLN A 166 26.07 28.01 9.36
CA GLN A 166 25.09 29.05 8.97
C GLN A 166 24.08 28.61 7.89
N LYS A 167 24.05 27.33 7.50
CA LYS A 167 23.04 26.80 6.58
C LYS A 167 21.71 26.57 7.27
N SER A 168 20.62 26.81 6.54
CA SER A 168 19.27 26.44 7.01
C SER A 168 19.09 24.92 6.99
N PHE A 169 18.41 24.39 8.01
CA PHE A 169 18.10 22.97 8.13
C PHE A 169 16.75 22.78 8.82
N LEU A 170 16.17 21.59 8.65
CA LEU A 170 14.91 21.22 9.27
C LEU A 170 15.16 20.29 10.46
N THR A 171 14.34 20.42 11.49
CA THR A 171 14.43 19.60 12.70
C THR A 171 13.09 19.52 13.42
N PHE A 172 12.77 18.34 13.97
CA PHE A 172 11.66 18.19 14.91
C PHE A 172 12.01 18.73 16.32
N GLN A 173 13.30 18.93 16.61
CA GLN A 173 13.76 19.31 17.94
C GLN A 173 13.80 20.85 18.12
N GLN A 174 13.05 21.35 19.09
CA GLN A 174 13.02 22.78 19.45
C GLN A 174 14.35 23.31 20.00
N ASN A 175 15.23 22.45 20.53
CA ASN A 175 16.52 22.88 21.09
C ASN A 175 17.71 22.63 20.15
N ALA A 176 17.49 22.07 18.96
CA ALA A 176 18.57 21.84 18.01
C ALA A 176 19.20 23.16 17.56
N GLN A 177 20.52 23.27 17.75
CA GLN A 177 21.33 24.44 17.39
C GLN A 177 22.20 24.21 16.14
N ASN A 178 22.54 22.95 15.85
CA ASN A 178 23.42 22.56 14.76
C ASN A 178 22.72 21.57 13.83
N CYS A 179 23.04 21.61 12.53
CA CYS A 179 22.54 20.63 11.56
C CYS A 179 23.19 19.25 11.77
N LEU A 180 22.56 18.20 11.24
CA LEU A 180 23.03 16.82 11.37
C LEU A 180 24.50 16.65 10.95
N TYR A 181 24.94 17.33 9.90
CA TYR A 181 26.33 17.27 9.43
C TYR A 181 27.30 17.85 10.46
N CYS A 182 27.04 19.07 10.93
CA CYS A 182 27.90 19.73 11.92
C CYS A 182 27.90 19.03 13.28
N GLN A 183 26.84 18.32 13.66
CA GLN A 183 26.81 17.50 14.87
C GLN A 183 27.73 16.27 14.79
N ARG A 184 27.96 15.72 13.58
CA ARG A 184 28.77 14.50 13.38
C ARG A 184 30.24 14.79 13.06
N HIS A 185 30.61 16.03 12.74
CA HIS A 185 32.01 16.41 12.58
C HIS A 185 32.68 16.57 13.95
N ARG A 186 33.43 15.55 14.37
CA ARG A 186 34.29 15.59 15.57
C ARG A 186 35.60 16.36 15.36
N TYR A 187 36.02 16.53 14.10
CA TYR A 187 37.25 17.23 13.73
C TYR A 187 36.94 18.26 12.64
N GLY A 188 37.26 19.53 12.93
CA GLY A 188 36.99 20.66 12.05
C GLY A 188 37.88 20.64 10.82
N MET A 189 37.35 20.18 9.68
CA MET A 189 37.95 20.37 8.35
C MET A 189 37.27 21.49 7.56
N ARG A 190 36.61 22.43 8.25
CA ARG A 190 36.13 23.67 7.66
C ARG A 190 36.69 24.82 8.47
N THR A 191 37.90 25.22 8.14
CA THR A 191 38.44 26.54 8.48
C THR A 191 37.61 27.63 7.78
N PRO A 192 37.55 28.84 8.36
CA PRO A 192 36.72 29.95 7.88
C PRO A 192 36.99 30.36 6.43
#